data_AF-A0A8A1MAE9-F1
#
_entry.id   AF-A0A8A1MAE9-F1
#
_cell.length_a   1.000
_cell.length_b   1.000
_cell.length_c   1.000
_cell.angle_alpha   90.00
_cell.angle_beta   90.00
_cell.angle_gamma   90.00
#
_symmetry.space_group_name_H-M   'P 1'
#
loop_
_entity.id
_entity.type
_entity.pdbx_description
1 polymer ?
#
loop_
_entity_poly.entity_id
_entity_poly.type
_entity_poly.pdbx_seq_one_letter_code
_entity_poly.pdbx_strand_id
1 'polypeptide(L)'
;SDPLRNRDSCDLPLSELQCEIFNGWKRPADILGAGVANDYGGSHTLVMKNEQPIDLVQDVTTDCSVVASLCATISQVLAIKSYPSEEQTFSPNISQSGKYIFQMHFNGCYRKVIIDDQLPSSKTSRFLHVIDRQNPALLWPALAEKAYLKVRGGYDFPGSNSGTDLWILTGWIPEQIFLHDEDVISDQLWKRLFNAFNHGDVLITVGTGSLAEQEEEELGLVSLHDYAILDMKEDNSRRQFLVKNPWAAGSVWEGIGQSHLPDTEGASEYKHDQHQIHRPLSPGTFWTDCDKLLQNFENLYLNWNPTLFPYRQDIHFTWDLSSASSVPGCFAENPQFAVGSKAGGSVWLLLSRHFNSGDYIRPGKQLIDVSSESDEPGFISIYVFKKGGQRVCVSDGALGRGAYVDSPNTLMRFEMPPNTVYTVVAAEQSLRRSSQNFSLSGFSIAPLSISHATERYGYVKKLPAAWTTTTAGGNADSPKYPANPQFRIDILEACDIAIILETANPELATHVKIDRVRIRIY
;
A
#
# COMPACT_ATOMS: atom_id res chain seq x y z
N SER A 1 1.56 -1.27 43.29
CA SER A 1 1.68 -1.58 41.86
C SER A 1 1.03 -2.93 41.64
N ASP A 2 -0.02 -2.99 40.83
CA ASP A 2 -0.74 -4.21 40.53
C ASP A 2 0.08 -5.08 39.55
N PRO A 3 0.50 -6.30 39.91
CA PRO A 3 1.40 -7.14 39.11
C PRO A 3 0.80 -7.61 37.77
N LEU A 4 -0.48 -7.37 37.52
CA LEU A 4 -1.12 -7.63 36.22
C LEU A 4 -0.99 -6.48 35.21
N ARG A 5 -0.60 -5.28 35.67
CA ARG A 5 -0.46 -4.06 34.84
C ARG A 5 0.96 -3.97 34.25
N ASN A 6 1.24 -4.74 33.20
CA ASN A 6 2.44 -4.51 32.39
C ASN A 6 2.28 -3.22 31.58
N ARG A 7 3.28 -2.34 31.67
CA ARG A 7 3.48 -1.25 30.71
C ARG A 7 4.14 -1.80 29.45
N ASP A 8 3.85 -1.21 28.31
CA ASP A 8 4.70 -1.43 27.14
C ASP A 8 6.16 -1.09 27.47
N SER A 9 7.09 -1.92 27.00
CA SER A 9 8.51 -1.83 27.37
C SER A 9 9.28 -0.70 26.67
N CYS A 10 8.64 0.02 25.74
CA CYS A 10 9.23 1.09 24.96
C CYS A 10 8.17 2.18 24.74
N ASP A 11 8.45 3.42 25.15
CA ASP A 11 7.63 4.56 24.81
C ASP A 11 7.72 4.79 23.29
N LEU A 12 6.58 4.93 22.62
CA LEU A 12 6.53 5.16 21.18
C LEU A 12 7.07 6.57 20.87
N PRO A 13 8.00 6.75 19.92
CA PRO A 13 8.56 8.05 19.62
C PRO A 13 7.50 9.02 19.10
N LEU A 14 7.69 10.30 19.41
CA LEU A 14 6.85 11.42 19.02
C LEU A 14 7.65 12.39 18.15
N SER A 15 6.98 13.09 17.24
CA SER A 15 7.58 14.14 16.43
C SER A 15 7.93 15.36 17.30
N GLU A 16 8.75 16.27 16.78
CA GLU A 16 9.13 17.48 17.51
C GLU A 16 7.90 18.31 17.92
N LEU A 17 6.96 18.50 16.98
CA LEU A 17 5.70 19.21 17.23
C LEU A 17 4.82 18.52 18.29
N GLN A 18 4.76 17.18 18.27
CA GLN A 18 4.02 16.42 19.28
C GLN A 18 4.68 16.56 20.67
N CYS A 19 6.01 16.53 20.74
CA CYS A 19 6.77 16.71 21.98
C CYS A 19 6.51 18.08 22.61
N GLU A 20 6.34 19.12 21.79
CA GLU A 20 6.05 20.47 22.30
C GLU A 20 4.78 20.53 23.12
N ILE A 21 3.75 19.76 22.80
CA ILE A 21 2.47 19.76 23.54
C ILE A 21 2.26 18.52 24.42
N PHE A 22 3.22 17.60 24.46
CA PHE A 22 3.11 16.35 25.22
C PHE A 22 3.07 16.57 26.73
N ASN A 23 2.18 15.85 27.40
CA ASN A 23 1.94 15.89 28.85
C ASN A 23 2.06 14.49 29.50
N GLY A 24 2.77 13.58 28.83
CA GLY A 24 2.98 12.21 29.30
C GLY A 24 1.95 11.21 28.75
N TRP A 25 2.34 9.94 28.84
CA TRP A 25 1.48 8.79 28.58
C TRP A 25 0.49 8.62 29.73
N LYS A 26 -0.81 8.74 29.45
CA LYS A 26 -1.87 8.68 30.46
C LYS A 26 -2.93 7.66 30.08
N ARG A 27 -3.59 7.07 31.07
CA ARG A 27 -4.71 6.18 30.78
C ARG A 27 -5.93 7.00 30.36
N PRO A 28 -6.88 6.40 29.62
CA PRO A 28 -8.02 7.15 29.09
C PRO A 28 -8.88 7.79 30.18
N ALA A 29 -9.00 7.14 31.34
CA ALA A 29 -9.70 7.69 32.51
C ALA A 29 -9.05 8.98 33.04
N ASP A 30 -7.72 9.08 32.99
CA ASP A 30 -6.97 10.26 33.44
C ASP A 30 -7.05 11.39 32.40
N ILE A 31 -7.15 11.06 31.11
CA ILE A 31 -7.28 12.03 30.02
C ILE A 31 -8.65 12.69 30.03
N LEU A 32 -9.73 11.90 30.12
CA LEU A 32 -11.11 12.43 30.15
C LEU A 32 -11.42 13.14 31.46
N GLY A 33 -10.91 12.64 32.59
CA GLY A 33 -11.11 13.26 33.91
C GLY A 33 -10.39 14.61 34.08
N ALA A 34 -9.34 14.88 33.30
CA ALA A 34 -8.58 16.12 33.38
C ALA A 34 -8.96 17.17 32.32
N GLY A 35 -9.70 16.80 31.27
CA GLY A 35 -9.80 17.58 30.03
C GLY A 35 -11.17 18.14 29.64
N VAL A 36 -12.29 17.68 30.23
CA VAL A 36 -13.64 18.12 29.79
C VAL A 36 -14.58 18.30 30.98
N ALA A 37 -14.40 19.37 31.74
CA ALA A 37 -15.48 19.90 32.57
C ALA A 37 -16.38 20.76 31.66
N ASN A 38 -17.42 20.14 31.08
CA ASN A 38 -18.52 20.89 30.47
C ASN A 38 -19.54 21.26 31.56
N ASP A 39 -20.19 22.41 31.42
CA ASP A 39 -21.22 22.98 32.30
C ASP A 39 -22.48 22.10 32.54
N TYR A 40 -22.50 20.88 32.00
CA TYR A 40 -23.63 19.93 32.06
C TYR A 40 -23.25 18.60 32.73
N GLY A 41 -22.63 18.64 33.92
CA GLY A 41 -22.80 17.66 35.02
C GLY A 41 -22.78 16.13 34.76
N GLY A 42 -22.32 15.63 33.62
CA GLY A 42 -22.32 14.21 33.27
C GLY A 42 -20.94 13.59 33.32
N SER A 43 -20.75 12.55 34.15
CA SER A 43 -19.53 11.73 34.16
C SER A 43 -19.38 11.00 32.82
N HIS A 44 -18.43 11.42 31.97
CA HIS A 44 -18.11 10.72 30.74
C HIS A 44 -17.53 9.33 31.06
N THR A 45 -18.36 8.30 30.93
CA THR A 45 -17.92 6.91 31.04
C THR A 45 -17.27 6.52 29.71
N LEU A 46 -16.05 5.96 29.76
CA LEU A 46 -15.37 5.43 28.57
C LEU A 46 -16.28 4.44 27.85
N VAL A 47 -16.29 4.49 26.51
CA VAL A 47 -17.06 3.56 25.69
C VAL A 47 -16.20 2.95 24.60
N MET A 48 -16.55 1.72 24.22
CA MET A 48 -15.94 1.00 23.09
C MET A 48 -16.91 0.81 21.93
N LYS A 49 -18.16 1.19 22.12
CA LYS A 49 -19.24 1.16 21.14
C LYS A 49 -19.80 2.56 20.98
N ASN A 50 -20.21 2.89 19.77
CA ASN A 50 -20.96 4.11 19.50
C ASN A 50 -22.35 3.75 18.98
N GLU A 51 -23.37 4.45 19.48
CA GLU A 51 -24.74 4.38 18.95
C GLU A 51 -24.98 5.45 17.88
N GLN A 52 -24.10 6.45 17.81
CA GLN A 52 -24.12 7.53 16.83
C GLN A 52 -23.11 7.27 15.70
N PRO A 53 -23.26 7.93 14.54
CA PRO A 53 -22.26 7.89 13.48
C PRO A 53 -20.89 8.37 14.00
N ILE A 54 -19.84 7.59 13.74
CA ILE A 54 -18.48 7.92 14.16
C ILE A 54 -17.90 8.95 13.19
N ASP A 55 -17.29 10.00 13.72
CA ASP A 55 -16.63 11.05 12.93
C ASP A 55 -15.17 11.18 13.35
N LEU A 56 -14.34 10.28 12.83
CA LEU A 56 -12.92 10.23 13.15
C LEU A 56 -12.16 11.38 12.51
N VAL A 57 -11.29 11.99 13.32
CA VAL A 57 -10.33 12.98 12.86
C VAL A 57 -9.00 12.86 13.57
N GLN A 58 -7.98 13.40 12.91
CA GLN A 58 -6.66 13.64 13.47
C GLN A 58 -6.39 15.13 13.65
N ASP A 59 -5.36 15.44 14.42
CA ASP A 59 -4.97 16.81 14.68
C ASP A 59 -3.45 17.04 14.49
N VAL A 60 -2.64 16.83 15.53
CA VAL A 60 -1.18 17.10 15.52
C VAL A 60 -0.37 15.87 15.06
N THR A 61 -1.03 14.90 14.43
CA THR A 61 -0.41 13.68 13.91
C THR A 61 -0.32 13.73 12.39
N THR A 62 0.73 13.13 11.83
CA THR A 62 1.04 13.10 10.38
C THR A 62 0.59 11.80 9.72
N ASP A 63 -0.33 11.07 10.33
CA ASP A 63 -0.79 9.74 9.93
C ASP A 63 -2.16 9.75 9.24
N CYS A 64 -2.36 10.71 8.33
CA CYS A 64 -3.60 10.88 7.55
C CYS A 64 -4.09 9.62 6.86
N SER A 65 -3.16 8.88 6.29
CA SER A 65 -3.39 7.57 5.68
C SER A 65 -4.02 6.57 6.64
N VAL A 66 -3.63 6.58 7.92
CA VAL A 66 -4.14 5.68 8.95
C VAL A 66 -5.56 6.06 9.34
N VAL A 67 -5.81 7.34 9.59
CA VAL A 67 -7.14 7.81 10.00
C VAL A 67 -8.14 7.72 8.84
N ALA A 68 -7.72 8.01 7.60
CA ALA A 68 -8.52 7.75 6.41
C ALA A 68 -8.87 6.26 6.28
N SER A 69 -7.92 5.36 6.55
CA SER A 69 -8.14 3.91 6.55
C SER A 69 -9.15 3.47 7.61
N LEU A 70 -9.10 4.05 8.82
CA LEU A 70 -10.09 3.79 9.87
C LEU A 70 -11.48 4.28 9.44
N CYS A 71 -11.59 5.47 8.86
CA CYS A 71 -12.84 6.00 8.31
C CYS A 71 -13.45 5.07 7.25
N ALA A 72 -12.65 4.61 6.28
CA ALA A 72 -13.09 3.69 5.24
C ALA A 72 -13.50 2.31 5.79
N THR A 73 -12.82 1.85 6.85
CA THR A 73 -13.17 0.60 7.54
C THR A 73 -14.53 0.71 8.25
N ILE A 74 -14.80 1.86 8.90
CA ILE A 74 -16.07 2.11 9.58
C ILE A 74 -17.23 2.24 8.60
N SER A 75 -17.03 2.89 7.45
CA SER A 75 -18.12 3.10 6.47
C SER A 75 -18.69 1.79 5.94
N GLN A 76 -17.86 0.75 5.87
CA GLN A 76 -18.24 -0.60 5.46
C GLN A 76 -18.56 -1.55 6.63
N VAL A 77 -18.70 -1.01 7.86
CA VAL A 77 -19.05 -1.74 9.09
C VAL A 77 -18.08 -2.90 9.36
N LEU A 78 -16.82 -2.77 8.91
CA LEU A 78 -15.80 -3.79 9.09
C LEU A 78 -15.16 -3.64 10.47
N ALA A 79 -15.21 -4.69 11.28
CA ALA A 79 -14.58 -4.69 12.60
C ALA A 79 -13.07 -4.98 12.51
N ILE A 80 -12.25 -4.12 13.11
CA ILE A 80 -10.84 -4.43 13.37
C ILE A 80 -10.77 -5.44 14.51
N LYS A 81 -10.26 -6.63 14.21
CA LYS A 81 -10.20 -7.75 15.15
C LYS A 81 -9.30 -7.39 16.33
N SER A 82 -9.91 -7.29 17.50
CA SER A 82 -9.22 -6.96 18.75
C SER A 82 -9.70 -7.84 19.91
N TYR A 83 -8.97 -7.81 21.01
CA TYR A 83 -9.31 -8.46 22.27
C TYR A 83 -8.99 -7.54 23.45
N PRO A 84 -9.87 -7.45 24.48
CA PRO A 84 -11.14 -8.15 24.59
C PRO A 84 -12.20 -7.60 23.61
N SER A 85 -13.04 -8.49 23.10
CA SER A 85 -14.15 -8.16 22.19
C SER A 85 -15.34 -9.08 22.43
N GLU A 86 -16.50 -8.72 21.89
CA GLU A 86 -17.66 -9.59 21.86
C GLU A 86 -17.49 -10.70 20.82
N GLU A 87 -17.86 -11.94 21.19
CA GLU A 87 -17.61 -13.12 20.35
C GLU A 87 -18.33 -13.09 18.99
N GLN A 88 -19.53 -12.49 18.92
CA GLN A 88 -20.36 -12.50 17.71
C GLN A 88 -20.07 -11.34 16.77
N THR A 89 -19.87 -10.15 17.33
CA THR A 89 -19.74 -8.90 16.55
C THR A 89 -18.29 -8.48 16.38
N PHE A 90 -17.34 -9.12 17.08
CA PHE A 90 -15.95 -8.69 17.22
C PHE A 90 -15.80 -7.23 17.69
N SER A 91 -16.85 -6.66 18.27
CA SER A 91 -16.83 -5.30 18.81
C SER A 91 -15.88 -5.22 20.00
N PRO A 92 -14.95 -4.25 20.05
CA PRO A 92 -14.03 -4.10 21.17
C PRO A 92 -14.77 -3.91 22.50
N ASN A 93 -14.21 -4.43 23.59
CA ASN A 93 -14.71 -4.28 24.96
C ASN A 93 -13.66 -3.60 25.83
N ILE A 94 -14.08 -2.95 26.92
CA ILE A 94 -13.14 -2.33 27.86
C ILE A 94 -12.34 -3.43 28.58
N SER A 95 -11.02 -3.34 28.51
CA SER A 95 -10.11 -4.24 29.23
C SER A 95 -9.94 -3.80 30.68
N GLN A 96 -10.31 -4.66 31.64
CA GLN A 96 -10.10 -4.40 33.07
C GLN A 96 -8.62 -4.30 33.45
N SER A 97 -7.73 -4.95 32.68
CA SER A 97 -6.28 -4.90 32.89
C SER A 97 -5.60 -3.72 32.19
N GLY A 98 -6.34 -3.01 31.31
CA GLY A 98 -5.79 -2.00 30.41
C GLY A 98 -4.87 -2.57 29.32
N LYS A 99 -4.95 -3.88 29.03
CA LYS A 99 -4.23 -4.54 27.94
C LYS A 99 -5.17 -4.88 26.80
N TYR A 100 -4.70 -4.64 25.58
CA TYR A 100 -5.41 -4.95 24.34
C TYR A 100 -4.53 -5.74 23.39
N ILE A 101 -5.16 -6.57 22.57
CA ILE A 101 -4.49 -7.31 21.50
C ILE A 101 -5.21 -7.01 20.20
N PHE A 102 -4.48 -6.57 19.18
CA PHE A 102 -4.99 -6.38 17.83
C PHE A 102 -4.42 -7.46 16.92
N GLN A 103 -5.25 -8.00 16.03
CA GLN A 103 -4.80 -8.88 14.96
C GLN A 103 -4.53 -8.01 13.72
N MET A 104 -3.27 -7.91 13.32
CA MET A 104 -2.85 -7.11 12.16
C MET A 104 -2.09 -7.98 11.15
N HIS A 105 -2.13 -7.64 9.87
CA HIS A 105 -1.54 -8.44 8.79
C HIS A 105 -0.26 -7.80 8.26
N PHE A 106 0.90 -8.36 8.59
CA PHE A 106 2.17 -7.85 8.08
C PHE A 106 3.24 -8.95 7.99
N ASN A 107 4.20 -8.73 7.09
CA ASN A 107 5.25 -9.71 6.77
C ASN A 107 4.65 -11.09 6.43
N GLY A 108 3.64 -11.07 5.56
CA GLY A 108 3.02 -12.26 4.95
C GLY A 108 1.94 -12.96 5.77
N CYS A 109 1.66 -12.57 7.01
CA CYS A 109 0.66 -13.25 7.82
C CYS A 109 0.03 -12.36 8.91
N TYR A 110 -1.05 -12.86 9.52
CA TYR A 110 -1.66 -12.24 10.69
C TYR A 110 -0.80 -12.42 11.94
N ARG A 111 -0.61 -11.34 12.69
CA ARG A 111 0.20 -11.26 13.90
C ARG A 111 -0.57 -10.57 15.02
N LYS A 112 -0.23 -10.93 16.26
CA LYS A 112 -0.79 -10.31 17.47
C LYS A 112 0.04 -9.09 17.84
N VAL A 113 -0.60 -7.94 17.93
CA VAL A 113 -0.01 -6.69 18.42
C VAL A 113 -0.61 -6.40 19.77
N ILE A 114 0.21 -6.56 20.82
CA ILE A 114 -0.22 -6.33 22.20
C ILE A 114 0.13 -4.89 22.56
N ILE A 115 -0.82 -4.14 23.13
CA ILE A 115 -0.58 -2.79 23.64
C ILE A 115 -1.18 -2.63 25.04
N ASP A 116 -0.67 -1.68 25.81
CA ASP A 116 -1.42 -1.10 26.92
C ASP A 116 -2.34 0.05 26.46
N ASP A 117 -3.19 0.55 27.35
CA ASP A 117 -4.17 1.61 27.08
C ASP A 117 -3.66 3.03 27.31
N GLN A 118 -2.37 3.21 27.60
CA GLN A 118 -1.82 4.55 27.80
C GLN A 118 -1.73 5.27 26.45
N LEU A 119 -2.32 6.45 26.34
CA LEU A 119 -2.32 7.28 25.14
C LEU A 119 -1.51 8.56 25.38
N PRO A 120 -0.94 9.17 24.33
CA PRO A 120 -0.21 10.42 24.50
C PRO A 120 -1.19 11.53 24.86
N SER A 121 -1.03 12.12 26.05
CA SER A 121 -1.88 13.23 26.49
C SER A 121 -1.28 14.58 26.12
N SER A 122 -2.14 15.54 25.80
CA SER A 122 -1.75 16.91 25.48
C SER A 122 -1.78 17.82 26.72
N LYS A 123 -0.97 18.88 26.70
CA LYS A 123 -1.03 20.01 27.64
C LYS A 123 -1.90 21.17 27.11
N THR A 124 -2.38 21.06 25.88
CA THR A 124 -3.23 22.03 25.20
C THR A 124 -4.59 21.39 24.86
N SER A 125 -5.48 22.13 24.19
CA SER A 125 -6.75 21.60 23.66
C SER A 125 -6.59 20.78 22.37
N ARG A 126 -5.35 20.59 21.88
CA ARG A 126 -5.03 19.82 20.67
C ARG A 126 -4.89 18.33 21.01
N PHE A 127 -5.15 17.47 20.04
CA PHE A 127 -5.10 16.01 20.21
C PHE A 127 -3.83 15.40 19.60
N LEU A 128 -3.31 14.36 20.26
CA LEU A 128 -2.07 13.64 19.87
C LEU A 128 -2.35 12.23 19.34
N HIS A 129 -3.61 11.88 19.17
CA HIS A 129 -4.10 10.62 18.63
C HIS A 129 -5.48 10.87 17.99
N VAL A 130 -5.93 9.96 17.15
CA VAL A 130 -7.26 9.98 16.55
C VAL A 130 -8.35 10.09 17.62
N ILE A 131 -9.38 10.90 17.33
CA ILE A 131 -10.57 11.05 18.16
C ILE A 131 -11.84 10.95 17.31
N ASP A 132 -12.94 10.57 17.95
CA ASP A 132 -14.28 10.80 17.40
C ASP A 132 -14.79 12.17 17.87
N ARG A 133 -15.05 13.09 16.94
CA ARG A 133 -15.54 14.45 17.28
C ARG A 133 -16.90 14.43 17.95
N GLN A 134 -17.74 13.45 17.62
CA GLN A 134 -19.08 13.34 18.21
C GLN A 134 -19.04 12.69 19.59
N ASN A 135 -18.03 11.87 19.86
CA ASN A 135 -17.87 11.17 21.12
C ASN A 135 -16.39 10.97 21.49
N PRO A 136 -15.74 11.98 22.10
CA PRO A 136 -14.35 11.87 22.53
C PRO A 136 -14.07 10.76 23.56
N ALA A 137 -15.11 10.18 24.17
CA ALA A 137 -14.98 9.04 25.08
C ALA A 137 -14.89 7.67 24.36
N LEU A 138 -15.04 7.63 23.03
CA LEU A 138 -14.88 6.44 22.20
C LEU A 138 -13.40 6.07 22.07
N LEU A 139 -13.00 4.98 22.71
CA LEU A 139 -11.59 4.67 22.91
C LEU A 139 -10.95 3.78 21.82
N TRP A 140 -11.72 2.87 21.22
CA TRP A 140 -11.15 1.87 20.32
C TRP A 140 -10.37 2.46 19.11
N PRO A 141 -10.73 3.60 18.50
CA PRO A 141 -9.98 4.15 17.36
C PRO A 141 -8.55 4.51 17.76
N ALA A 142 -8.39 5.19 18.91
CA ALA A 142 -7.08 5.58 19.44
C ALA A 142 -6.22 4.35 19.80
N LEU A 143 -6.84 3.27 20.28
CA LEU A 143 -6.14 2.02 20.54
C LEU A 143 -5.70 1.30 19.26
N ALA A 144 -6.55 1.31 18.22
CA ALA A 144 -6.22 0.74 16.93
C ALA A 144 -5.06 1.50 16.26
N GLU A 145 -5.12 2.83 16.28
CA GLU A 145 -4.03 3.71 15.85
C GLU A 145 -2.73 3.42 16.63
N LYS A 146 -2.77 3.38 17.97
CA LYS A 146 -1.60 3.05 18.78
C LYS A 146 -0.99 1.69 18.41
N ALA A 147 -1.82 0.66 18.22
CA ALA A 147 -1.35 -0.66 17.81
C ALA A 147 -0.68 -0.62 16.44
N TYR A 148 -1.25 0.13 15.49
CA TYR A 148 -0.68 0.32 14.16
C TYR A 148 0.67 1.05 14.24
N LEU A 149 0.72 2.17 14.96
CA LEU A 149 1.93 2.98 15.13
C LEU A 149 3.02 2.22 15.88
N LYS A 150 2.68 1.30 16.79
CA LYS A 150 3.64 0.36 17.39
C LYS A 150 4.28 -0.56 16.35
N VAL A 151 3.53 -1.05 15.36
CA VAL A 151 4.07 -1.84 14.25
C VAL A 151 4.96 -0.97 13.34
N ARG A 152 4.59 0.30 13.18
CA ARG A 152 5.24 1.25 12.27
C ARG A 152 6.35 2.10 12.90
N GLY A 153 6.66 1.88 14.17
CA GLY A 153 7.83 2.45 14.84
C GLY A 153 7.56 3.65 15.73
N GLY A 154 6.37 4.27 15.72
CA GLY A 154 6.03 5.38 16.60
C GLY A 154 4.93 6.30 16.09
N TYR A 155 4.62 7.33 16.89
CA TYR A 155 3.69 8.42 16.58
C TYR A 155 4.33 9.53 15.73
N ASP A 156 5.66 9.53 15.57
CA ASP A 156 6.41 10.33 14.59
C ASP A 156 6.31 9.77 13.16
N PHE A 157 5.29 8.95 12.91
CA PHE A 157 5.01 8.32 11.65
C PHE A 157 4.75 9.36 10.55
N PRO A 158 5.52 9.37 9.44
CA PRO A 158 5.46 10.43 8.43
C PRO A 158 4.25 10.33 7.48
N GLY A 159 3.36 9.36 7.69
CA GLY A 159 2.32 8.98 6.74
C GLY A 159 2.77 7.86 5.79
N SER A 160 1.82 7.32 5.04
CA SER A 160 2.02 6.23 4.09
C SER A 160 0.93 6.22 3.03
N ASN A 161 0.96 5.21 2.16
CA ASN A 161 -0.15 4.84 1.30
C ASN A 161 -1.25 4.13 2.13
N SER A 162 -2.45 4.71 2.19
CA SER A 162 -3.60 4.13 2.92
C SER A 162 -3.99 2.72 2.48
N GLY A 163 -3.73 2.32 1.23
CA GLY A 163 -3.90 0.92 0.79
C GLY A 163 -3.01 -0.06 1.54
N THR A 164 -1.79 0.35 1.90
CA THR A 164 -0.90 -0.44 2.78
C THR A 164 -1.41 -0.45 4.22
N ASP A 165 -1.98 0.65 4.69
CA ASP A 165 -2.49 0.77 6.05
C ASP A 165 -3.70 -0.13 6.25
N LEU A 166 -4.67 -0.07 5.33
CA LEU A 166 -5.80 -0.98 5.27
C LEU A 166 -5.35 -2.45 5.18
N TRP A 167 -4.32 -2.76 4.39
CA TRP A 167 -3.77 -4.12 4.34
C TRP A 167 -3.26 -4.58 5.71
N ILE A 168 -2.55 -3.73 6.45
CA ILE A 168 -2.06 -4.04 7.79
C ILE A 168 -3.20 -4.16 8.79
N LEU A 169 -4.18 -3.27 8.74
CA LEU A 169 -5.31 -3.23 9.68
C LEU A 169 -6.29 -4.40 9.46
N THR A 170 -6.52 -4.80 8.20
CA THR A 170 -7.65 -5.69 7.84
C THR A 170 -7.22 -7.00 7.18
N GLY A 171 -6.04 -7.05 6.55
CA GLY A 171 -5.63 -8.15 5.68
C GLY A 171 -6.38 -8.20 4.33
N TRP A 172 -7.07 -7.13 3.94
CA TRP A 172 -7.75 -7.01 2.64
C TRP A 172 -6.79 -6.62 1.53
N ILE A 173 -6.93 -7.27 0.37
CA ILE A 173 -5.94 -7.32 -0.70
C ILE A 173 -5.76 -5.91 -1.31
N PRO A 174 -4.58 -5.27 -1.17
CA PRO A 174 -4.37 -3.92 -1.66
C PRO A 174 -4.20 -3.88 -3.19
N GLU A 175 -4.79 -2.89 -3.83
CA GLU A 175 -4.59 -2.49 -5.22
C GLU A 175 -4.45 -0.97 -5.27
N GLN A 176 -3.40 -0.50 -5.95
CA GLN A 176 -3.21 0.92 -6.23
C GLN A 176 -3.54 1.17 -7.70
N ILE A 177 -4.39 2.17 -7.94
CA ILE A 177 -4.73 2.66 -9.28
C ILE A 177 -4.17 4.07 -9.42
N PHE A 178 -3.29 4.25 -10.40
CA PHE A 178 -2.78 5.56 -10.82
C PHE A 178 -3.83 6.21 -11.72
N LEU A 179 -4.50 7.25 -11.23
CA LEU A 179 -5.72 7.78 -11.86
C LEU A 179 -5.48 8.44 -13.22
N HIS A 180 -4.24 8.83 -13.50
CA HIS A 180 -3.82 9.48 -14.74
C HIS A 180 -3.14 8.52 -15.74
N ASP A 181 -3.17 7.21 -15.48
CA ASP A 181 -2.73 6.20 -16.44
C ASP A 181 -3.74 6.11 -17.61
N GLU A 182 -3.23 5.99 -18.84
CA GLU A 182 -4.03 5.95 -20.08
C GLU A 182 -5.02 4.76 -20.11
N ASP A 183 -4.71 3.69 -19.36
CA ASP A 183 -5.56 2.49 -19.26
C ASP A 183 -6.78 2.69 -18.32
N VAL A 184 -6.86 3.80 -17.59
CA VAL A 184 -7.97 4.08 -16.67
C VAL A 184 -9.18 4.67 -17.39
N ILE A 185 -10.22 3.84 -17.53
CA ILE A 185 -11.50 4.23 -18.16
C ILE A 185 -12.56 4.48 -17.08
N SER A 186 -12.98 5.73 -16.89
CA SER A 186 -13.93 6.20 -15.85
C SER A 186 -15.16 5.30 -15.71
N ASP A 187 -15.85 4.98 -16.80
CA ASP A 187 -17.07 4.16 -16.77
C ASP A 187 -16.85 2.73 -16.29
N GLN A 188 -15.72 2.12 -16.68
CA GLN A 188 -15.38 0.76 -16.29
C GLN A 188 -14.93 0.73 -14.82
N LEU A 189 -14.13 1.71 -14.42
CA LEU A 189 -13.70 1.88 -13.04
C LEU A 189 -14.91 2.10 -12.12
N TRP A 190 -15.80 3.03 -12.44
CA TRP A 190 -16.99 3.30 -11.65
C TRP A 190 -17.86 2.03 -11.48
N LYS A 191 -18.22 1.35 -12.57
CA LYS A 191 -19.02 0.12 -12.49
C LYS A 191 -18.38 -0.94 -11.60
N ARG A 192 -17.06 -1.11 -11.70
CA ARG A 192 -16.30 -2.05 -10.89
C ARG A 192 -16.36 -1.67 -9.41
N LEU A 193 -16.10 -0.40 -9.09
CA LEU A 193 -16.08 0.10 -7.71
C LEU A 193 -17.47 0.13 -7.09
N PHE A 194 -18.45 0.71 -7.76
CA PHE A 194 -19.81 0.88 -7.25
C PHE A 194 -20.46 -0.46 -6.91
N ASN A 195 -20.32 -1.46 -7.78
CA ASN A 195 -20.81 -2.80 -7.50
C ASN A 195 -20.12 -3.42 -6.29
N ALA A 196 -18.79 -3.39 -6.24
CA ALA A 196 -18.05 -3.97 -5.12
C ALA A 196 -18.33 -3.26 -3.79
N PHE A 197 -18.41 -1.92 -3.81
CA PHE A 197 -18.66 -1.10 -2.63
C PHE A 197 -20.04 -1.38 -2.05
N ASN A 198 -21.07 -1.48 -2.89
CA ASN A 198 -22.43 -1.81 -2.46
C ASN A 198 -22.59 -3.24 -1.91
N HIS A 199 -21.70 -4.17 -2.30
CA HIS A 199 -21.66 -5.52 -1.72
C HIS A 199 -20.79 -5.60 -0.46
N GLY A 200 -20.10 -4.53 -0.07
CA GLY A 200 -19.15 -4.52 1.03
C GLY A 200 -17.86 -5.30 0.73
N ASP A 201 -17.49 -5.40 -0.54
CA ASP A 201 -16.35 -6.20 -1.01
C ASP A 201 -15.08 -5.37 -1.28
N VAL A 202 -15.14 -4.04 -1.10
CA VAL A 202 -14.00 -3.15 -1.27
C VAL A 202 -14.04 -1.98 -0.29
N LEU A 203 -12.88 -1.65 0.28
CA LEU A 203 -12.63 -0.39 1.00
C LEU A 203 -11.90 0.55 0.06
N ILE A 204 -12.24 1.84 0.10
CA ILE A 204 -11.73 2.82 -0.86
C ILE A 204 -11.20 4.06 -0.13
N THR A 205 -9.97 4.44 -0.45
CA THR A 205 -9.35 5.72 -0.08
C THR A 205 -8.75 6.37 -1.33
N VAL A 206 -8.53 7.68 -1.28
CA VAL A 206 -7.95 8.46 -2.39
C VAL A 206 -6.85 9.37 -1.87
N GLY A 207 -5.78 9.53 -2.65
CA GLY A 207 -4.62 10.34 -2.29
C GLY A 207 -4.37 11.45 -3.31
N THR A 208 -4.06 12.64 -2.82
CA THR A 208 -3.58 13.77 -3.63
C THR A 208 -2.08 13.68 -3.85
N GLY A 209 -1.63 14.24 -4.97
CA GLY A 209 -0.21 14.43 -5.26
C GLY A 209 0.38 15.67 -4.62
N SER A 210 1.53 16.08 -5.15
CA SER A 210 2.09 17.41 -4.88
C SER A 210 1.20 18.46 -5.56
N LEU A 211 0.51 19.28 -4.77
CA LEU A 211 -0.31 20.39 -5.23
C LEU A 211 0.40 21.70 -4.87
N ALA A 212 0.29 22.73 -5.71
CA ALA A 212 0.72 24.06 -5.33
C ALA A 212 -0.26 24.67 -4.30
N GLU A 213 0.21 25.60 -3.45
CA GLU A 213 -0.61 26.27 -2.43
C GLU A 213 -1.89 26.90 -3.04
N GLN A 214 -1.77 27.50 -4.22
CA GLN A 214 -2.91 28.05 -4.96
C GLN A 214 -3.92 26.95 -5.36
N GLU A 215 -3.45 25.77 -5.78
CA GLU A 215 -4.33 24.65 -6.14
C GLU A 215 -4.99 24.06 -4.89
N GLU A 216 -4.30 24.01 -3.75
CA GLU A 216 -4.88 23.59 -2.47
C GLU A 216 -6.02 24.52 -2.04
N GLU A 217 -5.84 25.84 -2.17
CA GLU A 217 -6.87 26.84 -1.88
C GLU A 217 -8.05 26.75 -2.85
N GLU A 218 -7.80 26.66 -4.16
CA GLU A 218 -8.84 26.60 -5.19
C GLU A 218 -9.67 25.31 -5.16
N LEU A 219 -9.01 24.17 -4.89
CA LEU A 219 -9.65 22.86 -4.84
C LEU A 219 -10.22 22.54 -3.45
N GLY A 220 -9.75 23.22 -2.41
CA GLY A 220 -10.03 22.86 -1.01
C GLY A 220 -9.46 21.49 -0.64
N LEU A 221 -8.38 21.06 -1.31
CA LEU A 221 -7.67 19.81 -1.09
C LEU A 221 -6.32 20.08 -0.44
N VAL A 222 -5.82 19.09 0.29
CA VAL A 222 -4.52 19.13 0.97
C VAL A 222 -3.55 18.31 0.13
N SER A 223 -2.36 18.84 -0.12
CA SER A 223 -1.30 18.17 -0.87
C SER A 223 -0.75 16.97 -0.09
N LEU A 224 -0.37 15.91 -0.82
CA LEU A 224 0.25 14.70 -0.26
C LEU A 224 -0.57 14.10 0.90
N HIS A 225 -1.89 14.03 0.72
CA HIS A 225 -2.83 13.69 1.78
C HIS A 225 -3.86 12.65 1.34
N ASP A 226 -4.23 11.78 2.26
CA ASP A 226 -5.20 10.70 2.04
C ASP A 226 -6.59 11.05 2.60
N TYR A 227 -7.61 10.70 1.84
CA TYR A 227 -9.03 10.88 2.15
C TYR A 227 -9.77 9.54 2.10
N ALA A 228 -10.82 9.41 2.90
CA ALA A 228 -11.66 8.21 2.89
C ALA A 228 -12.88 8.38 1.98
N ILE A 229 -13.27 7.32 1.28
CA ILE A 229 -14.58 7.24 0.62
C ILE A 229 -15.56 6.57 1.57
N LEU A 230 -16.58 7.33 2.00
CA LEU A 230 -17.58 6.88 2.95
C LEU A 230 -18.82 6.30 2.30
N ASP A 231 -19.15 6.75 1.08
CA ASP A 231 -20.35 6.32 0.35
C ASP A 231 -20.19 6.56 -1.15
N MET A 232 -21.00 5.86 -1.96
CA MET A 232 -21.10 6.05 -3.39
C MET A 232 -22.57 6.11 -3.81
N LYS A 233 -22.92 7.07 -4.66
CA LYS A 233 -24.30 7.25 -5.15
C LYS A 233 -24.32 7.34 -6.68
N GLU A 234 -25.30 6.66 -7.29
CA GLU A 234 -25.63 6.81 -8.70
C GLU A 234 -27.12 7.15 -8.84
N ASP A 235 -27.43 8.32 -9.41
CA ASP A 235 -28.80 8.82 -9.56
C ASP A 235 -28.92 9.67 -10.83
N ASN A 236 -29.90 9.37 -11.68
CA ASN A 236 -30.09 10.03 -12.99
C ASN A 236 -28.79 10.13 -13.82
N SER A 237 -28.00 9.06 -13.85
CA SER A 237 -26.67 8.98 -14.50
C SER A 237 -25.59 9.88 -13.89
N ARG A 238 -25.86 10.57 -12.77
CA ARG A 238 -24.87 11.29 -11.98
C ARG A 238 -24.22 10.34 -10.98
N ARG A 239 -22.89 10.26 -11.02
CA ARG A 239 -22.05 9.35 -10.24
C ARG A 239 -21.26 10.16 -9.21
N GLN A 240 -21.42 9.87 -7.93
CA GLN A 240 -20.86 10.70 -6.87
C GLN A 240 -20.20 9.87 -5.76
N PHE A 241 -19.08 10.35 -5.27
CA PHE A 241 -18.39 9.82 -4.09
C PHE A 241 -18.62 10.73 -2.90
N LEU A 242 -18.87 10.16 -1.72
CA LEU A 242 -18.84 10.88 -0.45
C LEU A 242 -17.42 10.77 0.12
N VAL A 243 -16.69 11.88 0.11
CA VAL A 243 -15.28 11.96 0.51
C VAL A 243 -15.18 12.57 1.90
N LYS A 244 -14.28 12.04 2.74
CA LYS A 244 -13.96 12.55 4.08
C LYS A 244 -12.49 12.90 4.20
N ASN A 245 -12.23 14.16 4.54
CA ASN A 245 -10.93 14.61 5.04
C ASN A 245 -10.77 14.20 6.51
N PRO A 246 -9.76 13.38 6.87
CA PRO A 246 -9.52 13.01 8.27
C PRO A 246 -8.95 14.15 9.12
N TRP A 247 -8.54 15.28 8.55
CA TRP A 247 -7.93 16.36 9.34
C TRP A 247 -8.96 17.23 10.07
N ALA A 248 -8.81 17.38 11.38
CA ALA A 248 -9.71 18.17 12.23
C ALA A 248 -9.70 19.66 11.89
N ALA A 249 -8.58 20.18 11.40
CA ALA A 249 -8.36 21.60 11.06
C ALA A 249 -8.63 21.93 9.58
N GLY A 250 -9.19 21.00 8.80
CA GLY A 250 -9.30 21.15 7.36
C GLY A 250 -10.28 22.24 6.92
N SER A 251 -9.87 22.96 5.86
CA SER A 251 -10.71 23.83 5.03
C SER A 251 -12.01 23.10 4.67
N VAL A 252 -13.15 23.66 5.05
CA VAL A 252 -14.44 23.18 4.55
C VAL A 252 -14.42 23.42 3.05
N TRP A 253 -14.56 22.37 2.24
CA TRP A 253 -14.64 22.49 0.80
C TRP A 253 -15.82 23.42 0.42
N GLU A 254 -15.50 24.67 0.06
CA GLU A 254 -16.45 25.63 -0.52
C GLU A 254 -16.49 25.38 -2.03
N GLY A 255 -17.11 24.29 -2.43
CA GLY A 255 -17.05 23.82 -3.82
C GLY A 255 -17.47 24.85 -4.86
N ILE A 256 -16.57 25.14 -5.81
CA ILE A 256 -16.95 25.66 -7.13
C ILE A 256 -17.79 24.58 -7.81
N GLY A 257 -19.11 24.79 -7.83
CA GLY A 257 -20.07 23.94 -8.53
C GLY A 257 -21.10 23.22 -7.68
N GLN A 258 -21.33 23.61 -6.42
CA GLN A 258 -22.74 23.68 -6.02
C GLN A 258 -23.35 24.76 -6.91
N SER A 259 -24.12 24.34 -7.91
CA SER A 259 -24.86 25.26 -8.77
C SER A 259 -25.60 26.23 -7.85
N HIS A 260 -25.15 27.48 -7.81
CA HIS A 260 -26.05 28.60 -7.61
C HIS A 260 -27.15 28.37 -8.64
N LEU A 261 -28.31 27.91 -8.18
CA LEU A 261 -29.54 28.09 -8.93
C LEU A 261 -29.56 29.57 -9.27
N PRO A 262 -29.70 29.95 -10.55
CA PRO A 262 -29.92 31.35 -10.87
C PRO A 262 -31.16 31.79 -10.09
N ASP A 263 -31.08 32.89 -9.37
CA ASP A 263 -32.25 33.60 -8.86
C ASP A 263 -33.11 33.99 -10.09
N THR A 264 -34.00 33.10 -10.49
CA THR A 264 -35.10 33.45 -11.39
C THR A 264 -36.29 33.83 -10.54
N GLU A 265 -36.42 35.14 -10.34
CA GLU A 265 -37.71 35.78 -10.10
C GLU A 265 -38.67 35.35 -11.23
N GLY A 266 -39.66 34.51 -10.91
CA GLY A 266 -40.67 34.10 -11.88
C GLY A 266 -41.47 32.87 -11.45
N ALA A 267 -42.66 33.11 -10.90
CA ALA A 267 -43.59 32.09 -10.45
C ALA A 267 -43.97 31.04 -11.53
N SER A 268 -44.03 29.76 -11.15
CA SER A 268 -45.16 28.87 -11.45
C SER A 268 -45.03 27.51 -10.76
N GLU A 269 -46.18 26.95 -10.41
CA GLU A 269 -46.40 25.82 -9.52
C GLU A 269 -45.88 24.49 -10.08
N TYR A 270 -44.91 23.88 -9.41
CA TYR A 270 -44.76 22.41 -9.37
C TYR A 270 -44.30 21.99 -7.97
N LYS A 271 -45.28 21.57 -7.16
CA LYS A 271 -45.05 20.82 -5.92
C LYS A 271 -44.78 19.37 -6.29
N HIS A 272 -43.53 18.92 -6.16
CA HIS A 272 -43.24 17.51 -5.90
C HIS A 272 -42.04 17.36 -4.95
N ASP A 273 -42.31 16.69 -3.82
CA ASP A 273 -41.40 16.06 -2.86
C ASP A 273 -40.37 16.91 -2.11
N GLN A 274 -40.87 17.75 -1.20
CA GLN A 274 -40.14 18.17 -0.01
C GLN A 274 -40.29 17.16 1.14
N HIS A 275 -39.61 16.00 1.08
CA HIS A 275 -39.47 15.10 2.24
C HIS A 275 -38.18 14.25 2.19
N GLN A 276 -37.01 14.89 2.08
CA GLN A 276 -35.76 14.31 2.59
C GLN A 276 -35.02 15.37 3.40
N ILE A 277 -35.11 15.26 4.72
CA ILE A 277 -34.31 16.04 5.67
C ILE A 277 -32.87 15.52 5.52
N HIS A 278 -32.07 16.12 4.64
CA HIS A 278 -30.64 15.81 4.58
C HIS A 278 -30.03 16.23 5.91
N ARG A 279 -29.58 15.25 6.72
CA ARG A 279 -28.72 15.56 7.87
C ARG A 279 -27.48 16.30 7.36
N PRO A 280 -27.04 17.38 8.02
CA PRO A 280 -25.80 18.04 7.63
C PRO A 280 -24.65 17.04 7.69
N LEU A 281 -23.80 17.06 6.67
CA LEU A 281 -22.59 16.24 6.61
C LEU A 281 -21.63 16.65 7.73
N SER A 282 -20.87 15.68 8.26
CA SER A 282 -19.81 15.97 9.23
C SER A 282 -18.75 16.90 8.61
N PRO A 283 -18.06 17.74 9.40
CA PRO A 283 -17.10 18.70 8.82
C PRO A 283 -15.97 18.00 8.05
N GLY A 284 -15.55 18.59 6.92
CA GLY A 284 -14.57 17.97 6.03
C GLY A 284 -15.11 16.78 5.24
N THR A 285 -16.43 16.54 5.24
CA THR A 285 -17.10 15.54 4.39
C THR A 285 -17.86 16.23 3.27
N PHE A 286 -17.69 15.79 2.03
CA PHE A 286 -18.34 16.39 0.86
C PHE A 286 -18.64 15.36 -0.24
N TRP A 287 -19.68 15.62 -1.02
CA TRP A 287 -19.94 14.87 -2.25
C TRP A 287 -19.16 15.47 -3.41
N THR A 288 -18.52 14.63 -4.22
CA THR A 288 -17.87 15.03 -5.46
C THR A 288 -18.28 14.11 -6.61
N ASP A 289 -18.36 14.66 -7.81
CA ASP A 289 -18.69 13.87 -9.00
C ASP A 289 -17.50 12.99 -9.39
N CYS A 290 -17.78 11.79 -9.92
CA CYS A 290 -16.77 10.80 -10.27
C CYS A 290 -15.65 11.41 -11.12
N ASP A 291 -16.00 12.12 -12.20
CA ASP A 291 -15.00 12.67 -13.12
C ASP A 291 -14.16 13.79 -12.47
N LYS A 292 -14.74 14.57 -11.54
CA LYS A 292 -13.97 15.56 -10.75
C LYS A 292 -12.98 14.89 -9.80
N LEU A 293 -13.38 13.78 -9.17
CA LEU A 293 -12.48 13.01 -8.32
C LEU A 293 -11.32 12.43 -9.13
N LEU A 294 -11.60 11.80 -10.27
CA LEU A 294 -10.55 11.20 -11.12
C LEU A 294 -9.60 12.26 -11.69
N GLN A 295 -10.06 13.50 -11.86
CA GLN A 295 -9.24 14.61 -12.35
C GLN A 295 -8.31 15.19 -11.27
N ASN A 296 -8.76 15.28 -10.01
CA ASN A 296 -8.08 16.07 -8.98
C ASN A 296 -7.25 15.23 -7.99
N PHE A 297 -7.41 13.91 -8.00
CA PHE A 297 -6.64 12.99 -7.16
C PHE A 297 -5.66 12.20 -8.03
N GLU A 298 -4.50 11.88 -7.48
CA GLU A 298 -3.44 11.16 -8.21
C GLU A 298 -3.60 9.64 -8.09
N ASN A 299 -3.99 9.18 -6.90
CA ASN A 299 -4.05 7.77 -6.57
C ASN A 299 -5.40 7.39 -5.98
N LEU A 300 -5.90 6.23 -6.40
CA LEU A 300 -7.03 5.54 -5.79
C LEU A 300 -6.52 4.24 -5.19
N TYR A 301 -6.73 4.07 -3.89
CA TYR A 301 -6.31 2.87 -3.16
C TYR A 301 -7.53 2.02 -2.82
N LEU A 302 -7.47 0.76 -3.23
CA LEU A 302 -8.52 -0.21 -3.01
C LEU A 302 -7.99 -1.32 -2.14
N ASN A 303 -8.78 -1.77 -1.17
CA ASN A 303 -8.52 -3.01 -0.46
C ASN A 303 -9.70 -3.93 -0.68
N TRP A 304 -9.45 -5.10 -1.27
CA TRP A 304 -10.48 -6.04 -1.67
C TRP A 304 -10.69 -7.11 -0.61
N ASN A 305 -11.95 -7.44 -0.35
CA ASN A 305 -12.35 -8.48 0.57
C ASN A 305 -11.75 -9.83 0.15
N PRO A 306 -10.87 -10.45 0.95
CA PRO A 306 -10.20 -11.69 0.56
C PRO A 306 -11.18 -12.87 0.45
N THR A 307 -12.39 -12.77 1.02
CA THR A 307 -13.41 -13.84 0.89
C THR A 307 -13.95 -13.98 -0.52
N LEU A 308 -13.70 -13.01 -1.41
CA LEU A 308 -13.95 -13.14 -2.85
C LEU A 308 -13.19 -14.31 -3.48
N PHE A 309 -12.10 -14.77 -2.83
CA PHE A 309 -11.22 -15.80 -3.36
C PHE A 309 -11.21 -17.04 -2.44
N PRO A 310 -11.89 -18.13 -2.81
CA PRO A 310 -11.86 -19.38 -2.05
C PRO A 310 -10.48 -20.08 -2.06
N TYR A 311 -9.61 -19.76 -3.04
CA TYR A 311 -8.27 -20.34 -3.13
C TYR A 311 -7.21 -19.27 -2.95
N ARG A 312 -6.31 -19.53 -1.99
CA ARG A 312 -5.11 -18.74 -1.75
C ARG A 312 -3.91 -19.67 -1.62
N GLN A 313 -2.78 -19.28 -2.19
CA GLN A 313 -1.49 -19.90 -1.91
C GLN A 313 -0.41 -18.83 -1.76
N ASP A 314 0.39 -18.94 -0.71
CA ASP A 314 1.49 -18.04 -0.43
C ASP A 314 2.83 -18.75 -0.64
N ILE A 315 3.82 -18.02 -1.14
CA ILE A 315 5.23 -18.42 -1.10
C ILE A 315 6.04 -17.28 -0.49
N HIS A 316 6.76 -17.59 0.60
CA HIS A 316 7.67 -16.65 1.25
C HIS A 316 9.09 -16.93 0.75
N PHE A 317 9.83 -15.88 0.43
CA PHE A 317 11.19 -16.03 -0.09
C PHE A 317 12.07 -14.87 0.36
N THR A 318 13.38 -15.14 0.35
CA THR A 318 14.41 -14.14 0.61
C THR A 318 15.09 -13.82 -0.72
N TRP A 319 15.26 -12.54 -1.01
CA TRP A 319 15.99 -12.05 -2.17
C TRP A 319 17.27 -11.36 -1.69
N ASP A 320 18.41 -11.99 -1.94
CA ASP A 320 19.71 -11.41 -1.65
C ASP A 320 20.15 -10.46 -2.77
N LEU A 321 20.06 -9.15 -2.48
CA LEU A 321 20.49 -8.09 -3.38
C LEU A 321 21.93 -7.65 -3.13
N SER A 322 22.64 -8.25 -2.17
CA SER A 322 24.03 -7.87 -1.85
C SER A 322 25.03 -8.28 -2.94
N SER A 323 24.75 -9.40 -3.62
CA SER A 323 25.59 -9.94 -4.71
C SER A 323 24.97 -9.79 -6.10
N ALA A 324 23.71 -9.33 -6.19
CA ALA A 324 23.00 -9.22 -7.46
C ALA A 324 23.40 -7.94 -8.20
N SER A 325 23.87 -8.07 -9.44
CA SER A 325 24.02 -6.93 -10.34
C SER A 325 22.63 -6.48 -10.79
N SER A 326 22.20 -5.28 -10.39
CA SER A 326 20.94 -4.70 -10.86
C SER A 326 21.14 -4.14 -12.27
N VAL A 327 20.93 -4.98 -13.28
CA VAL A 327 20.86 -4.55 -14.68
C VAL A 327 19.39 -4.42 -15.06
N PRO A 328 18.89 -3.21 -15.37
CA PRO A 328 17.51 -3.02 -15.80
C PRO A 328 17.15 -3.96 -16.95
N GLY A 329 16.03 -4.67 -16.81
CA GLY A 329 15.56 -5.62 -17.80
C GLY A 329 16.25 -6.99 -17.82
N CYS A 330 17.29 -7.23 -16.99
CA CYS A 330 17.80 -8.58 -16.76
C CYS A 330 17.06 -9.26 -15.61
N PHE A 331 16.50 -10.43 -15.86
CA PHE A 331 15.73 -11.23 -14.90
C PHE A 331 16.41 -12.54 -14.50
N ALA A 332 17.61 -12.82 -15.01
CA ALA A 332 18.32 -14.08 -14.80
C ALA A 332 18.44 -14.44 -13.31
N GLU A 333 18.69 -13.46 -12.45
CA GLU A 333 18.87 -13.63 -11.00
C GLU A 333 17.64 -13.29 -10.17
N ASN A 334 16.60 -12.76 -10.80
CA ASN A 334 15.40 -12.38 -10.08
C ASN A 334 14.67 -13.62 -9.54
N PRO A 335 13.92 -13.51 -8.43
CA PRO A 335 13.00 -14.54 -7.99
C PRO A 335 11.91 -14.76 -9.04
N GLN A 336 11.72 -16.01 -9.44
CA GLN A 336 10.74 -16.40 -10.45
C GLN A 336 9.92 -17.59 -9.99
N PHE A 337 8.65 -17.59 -10.38
CA PHE A 337 7.65 -18.53 -9.91
C PHE A 337 6.85 -19.09 -11.07
N ALA A 338 6.52 -20.37 -11.01
CA ALA A 338 5.53 -21.00 -11.86
C ALA A 338 4.17 -20.87 -11.20
N VAL A 339 3.22 -20.22 -11.89
CA VAL A 339 1.83 -20.06 -11.46
C VAL A 339 0.93 -20.83 -12.41
N GLY A 340 0.28 -21.88 -11.91
CA GLY A 340 -0.55 -22.79 -12.70
C GLY A 340 -2.00 -22.82 -12.25
N SER A 341 -2.91 -23.07 -13.18
CA SER A 341 -4.30 -23.40 -12.88
C SER A 341 -4.83 -24.44 -13.85
N LYS A 342 -5.48 -25.49 -13.32
CA LYS A 342 -6.15 -26.50 -14.16
C LYS A 342 -7.48 -25.98 -14.69
N ALA A 343 -8.21 -25.23 -13.88
CA ALA A 343 -9.53 -24.71 -14.22
C ALA A 343 -9.49 -23.38 -14.99
N GLY A 344 -8.41 -22.60 -14.84
CA GLY A 344 -8.34 -21.23 -15.34
C GLY A 344 -9.11 -20.24 -14.46
N GLY A 345 -9.42 -19.07 -15.02
CA GLY A 345 -10.16 -17.98 -14.38
C GLY A 345 -9.27 -16.84 -13.87
N SER A 346 -9.87 -15.95 -13.09
CA SER A 346 -9.22 -14.75 -12.57
C SER A 346 -8.18 -15.09 -11.52
N VAL A 347 -6.94 -14.64 -11.74
CA VAL A 347 -5.82 -14.83 -10.82
C VAL A 347 -5.21 -13.48 -10.45
N TRP A 348 -5.07 -13.29 -9.15
CA TRP A 348 -4.51 -12.09 -8.55
C TRP A 348 -3.24 -12.49 -7.81
N LEU A 349 -2.14 -11.81 -8.12
CA LEU A 349 -0.82 -12.06 -7.53
C LEU A 349 -0.36 -10.80 -6.80
N LEU A 350 -0.29 -10.89 -5.49
CA LEU A 350 0.19 -9.83 -4.62
C LEU A 350 1.65 -10.12 -4.23
N LEU A 351 2.56 -9.26 -4.67
CA LEU A 351 3.94 -9.26 -4.18
C LEU A 351 4.03 -8.27 -3.01
N SER A 352 4.41 -8.77 -1.83
CA SER A 352 4.57 -7.98 -0.62
C SER A 352 6.01 -8.04 -0.13
N ARG A 353 6.68 -6.88 -0.07
CA ARG A 353 7.96 -6.70 0.61
C ARG A 353 7.73 -6.68 2.12
N HIS A 354 8.52 -7.45 2.85
CA HIS A 354 8.51 -7.44 4.31
C HIS A 354 9.35 -6.29 4.82
N PHE A 355 8.97 -5.76 5.97
CA PHE A 355 9.70 -4.71 6.66
C PHE A 355 10.33 -5.24 7.94
N ASN A 356 11.45 -4.65 8.31
CA ASN A 356 12.15 -4.87 9.56
C ASN A 356 11.90 -3.74 10.55
N SER A 357 12.11 -4.02 11.84
CA SER A 357 12.12 -2.98 12.87
C SER A 357 13.22 -1.96 12.57
N GLY A 358 12.84 -0.72 12.29
CA GLY A 358 13.76 0.37 11.96
C GLY A 358 13.65 0.89 10.53
N ASP A 359 13.00 0.16 9.62
CA ASP A 359 12.79 0.62 8.23
C ASP A 359 11.95 1.90 8.13
N TYR A 360 11.29 2.30 9.22
CA TYR A 360 10.43 3.50 9.33
C TYR A 360 11.07 4.63 10.13
N ILE A 361 12.20 4.38 10.79
CA ILE A 361 12.91 5.41 11.55
C ILE A 361 13.68 6.24 10.53
N ARG A 362 13.29 7.51 10.35
CA ARG A 362 14.13 8.46 9.58
C ARG A 362 15.56 8.40 10.14
N PRO A 363 16.60 8.18 9.35
CA PRO A 363 17.99 8.13 9.82
C PRO A 363 18.54 9.49 10.29
N GLY A 364 17.69 10.47 10.65
CA GLY A 364 18.10 11.74 11.25
C GLY A 364 18.41 11.67 12.75
N LYS A 365 18.20 10.53 13.41
CA LYS A 365 18.51 10.35 14.86
C LYS A 365 19.54 9.25 15.17
N GLN A 366 20.05 8.52 14.18
CA GLN A 366 21.23 7.68 14.39
C GLN A 366 22.49 8.54 14.21
N LEU A 367 23.11 8.90 15.33
CA LEU A 367 24.48 9.37 15.34
C LEU A 367 25.36 8.32 14.65
N ILE A 368 25.90 8.71 13.50
CA ILE A 368 27.09 8.16 12.85
C ILE A 368 26.92 6.75 12.26
N ASP A 369 26.54 6.68 10.98
CA ASP A 369 27.26 5.82 10.05
C ASP A 369 27.43 6.55 8.70
N VAL A 370 28.66 6.93 8.40
CA VAL A 370 29.04 7.69 7.20
C VAL A 370 29.17 6.70 6.04
N SER A 371 28.06 6.15 5.54
CA SER A 371 28.06 5.35 4.31
C SER A 371 26.67 5.07 3.69
N SER A 372 25.63 5.88 3.91
CA SER A 372 24.36 5.68 3.19
C SER A 372 24.42 6.29 1.80
N GLU A 373 24.84 5.50 0.82
CA GLU A 373 24.59 5.73 -0.60
C GLU A 373 23.08 5.92 -0.82
N SER A 374 22.69 7.14 -1.23
CA SER A 374 21.37 7.59 -1.72
C SER A 374 20.11 7.17 -0.94
N ASP A 375 19.47 8.14 -0.28
CA ASP A 375 18.11 8.13 0.30
C ASP A 375 16.98 7.94 -0.75
N GLU A 376 17.25 7.32 -1.89
CA GLU A 376 16.24 7.12 -2.93
C GLU A 376 15.27 6.00 -2.57
N PRO A 377 13.96 6.19 -2.82
CA PRO A 377 12.97 5.15 -2.59
C PRO A 377 13.27 3.95 -3.51
N GLY A 378 13.31 2.76 -2.92
CA GLY A 378 13.46 1.52 -3.69
C GLY A 378 12.09 1.00 -4.12
N PHE A 379 11.99 0.59 -5.38
CA PHE A 379 10.75 0.17 -6.03
C PHE A 379 10.68 -1.32 -6.29
N ILE A 380 9.46 -1.88 -6.30
CA ILE A 380 9.18 -3.27 -6.67
C ILE A 380 8.15 -3.34 -7.79
N SER A 381 8.22 -4.39 -8.59
CA SER A 381 7.25 -4.69 -9.65
C SER A 381 7.10 -6.21 -9.83
N ILE A 382 6.10 -6.60 -10.61
CA ILE A 382 5.77 -7.98 -10.94
C ILE A 382 5.53 -8.10 -12.45
N TYR A 383 6.15 -9.11 -13.06
CA TYR A 383 6.04 -9.39 -14.50
C TYR A 383 5.45 -10.77 -14.72
N VAL A 384 4.62 -10.92 -15.74
CA VAL A 384 3.95 -12.18 -16.09
C VAL A 384 4.32 -12.57 -17.51
N PHE A 385 4.72 -13.83 -17.71
CA PHE A 385 5.15 -14.38 -19.00
C PHE A 385 4.43 -15.69 -19.29
N LYS A 386 4.07 -15.91 -20.56
CA LYS A 386 3.56 -17.19 -21.04
C LYS A 386 4.72 -18.13 -21.40
N LYS A 387 5.45 -18.60 -20.38
CA LYS A 387 6.67 -19.42 -20.53
C LYS A 387 6.60 -20.75 -19.76
N GLY A 388 5.41 -21.23 -19.43
CA GLY A 388 5.22 -22.58 -18.90
C GLY A 388 5.82 -22.80 -17.51
N GLY A 389 6.06 -21.74 -16.74
CA GLY A 389 6.75 -21.82 -15.45
C GLY A 389 8.26 -22.00 -15.56
N GLN A 390 8.85 -21.88 -16.75
CA GLN A 390 10.29 -21.88 -16.96
C GLN A 390 10.88 -20.49 -16.73
N ARG A 391 12.11 -20.45 -16.23
CA ARG A 391 12.83 -19.18 -16.00
C ARG A 391 13.01 -18.39 -17.30
N VAL A 392 12.92 -17.06 -17.17
CA VAL A 392 13.19 -16.08 -18.22
C VAL A 392 14.40 -15.24 -17.87
N CYS A 393 15.14 -14.80 -18.88
CA CYS A 393 16.41 -14.10 -18.67
C CYS A 393 16.28 -12.59 -18.78
N VAL A 394 15.30 -12.10 -19.54
CA VAL A 394 15.12 -10.67 -19.83
C VAL A 394 13.64 -10.28 -19.72
N SER A 395 13.37 -8.99 -19.58
CA SER A 395 12.02 -8.41 -19.48
C SER A 395 11.19 -8.46 -20.77
N ASP A 396 11.84 -8.74 -21.90
CA ASP A 396 11.20 -8.76 -23.21
C ASP A 396 10.23 -9.93 -23.38
N GLY A 397 9.08 -9.63 -24.00
CA GLY A 397 8.01 -10.62 -24.20
C GLY A 397 7.18 -10.93 -22.96
N ALA A 398 7.24 -10.07 -21.92
CA ALA A 398 6.27 -10.09 -20.83
C ALA A 398 4.87 -9.82 -21.36
N LEU A 399 3.90 -10.62 -20.92
CA LEU A 399 2.48 -10.45 -21.24
C LEU A 399 1.85 -9.32 -20.39
N GLY A 400 2.25 -9.23 -19.12
CA GLY A 400 1.82 -8.20 -18.19
C GLY A 400 3.02 -7.63 -17.43
N ARG A 401 3.01 -6.32 -17.21
CA ARG A 401 4.05 -5.57 -16.50
C ARG A 401 3.38 -4.70 -15.45
N GLY A 402 3.72 -4.89 -14.19
CA GLY A 402 3.26 -4.01 -13.12
C GLY A 402 4.04 -2.69 -13.15
N ALA A 403 3.42 -1.62 -12.66
CA ALA A 403 4.14 -0.39 -12.35
C ALA A 403 5.22 -0.68 -11.29
N TYR A 404 6.32 0.08 -11.34
CA TYR A 404 7.29 0.11 -10.24
C TYR A 404 6.73 1.01 -9.15
N VAL A 405 6.53 0.44 -7.97
CA VAL A 405 5.95 1.13 -6.81
C VAL A 405 6.92 1.10 -5.63
N ASP A 406 7.00 2.20 -4.89
CA ASP A 406 7.78 2.34 -3.65
C ASP A 406 7.03 1.77 -2.44
N SER A 407 5.72 1.54 -2.59
CA SER A 407 4.88 0.87 -1.62
C SER A 407 5.34 -0.58 -1.40
N PRO A 408 5.14 -1.15 -0.20
CA PRO A 408 5.55 -2.52 0.08
C PRO A 408 4.68 -3.56 -0.62
N ASN A 409 3.66 -3.18 -1.39
CA ASN A 409 2.70 -4.10 -1.99
C ASN A 409 2.43 -3.71 -3.44
N THR A 410 2.54 -4.67 -4.37
CA THR A 410 2.10 -4.50 -5.76
C THR A 410 1.24 -5.67 -6.20
N LEU A 411 0.13 -5.39 -6.90
CA LEU A 411 -0.87 -6.37 -7.30
C LEU A 411 -0.89 -6.51 -8.83
N MET A 412 -0.81 -7.74 -9.30
CA MET A 412 -1.02 -8.10 -10.70
C MET A 412 -2.29 -8.93 -10.84
N ARG A 413 -3.18 -8.53 -11.76
CA ARG A 413 -4.43 -9.23 -12.03
C ARG A 413 -4.46 -9.65 -13.49
N PHE A 414 -4.82 -10.90 -13.77
CA PHE A 414 -4.95 -11.40 -15.13
C PHE A 414 -5.85 -12.63 -15.20
N GLU A 415 -6.42 -12.87 -16.38
CA GLU A 415 -7.21 -14.06 -16.66
C GLU A 415 -6.32 -15.19 -17.16
N MET A 416 -6.44 -16.35 -16.52
CA MET A 416 -5.69 -17.55 -16.89
C MET A 416 -6.59 -18.53 -17.67
N PRO A 417 -6.20 -18.97 -18.88
CA PRO A 417 -6.89 -20.08 -19.53
C PRO A 417 -6.71 -21.39 -18.75
N PRO A 418 -7.65 -22.35 -18.87
CA PRO A 418 -7.53 -23.66 -18.23
C PRO A 418 -6.25 -24.41 -18.67
N ASN A 419 -5.70 -25.21 -17.78
CA ASN A 419 -4.50 -26.03 -18.00
C ASN A 419 -3.28 -25.24 -18.49
N THR A 420 -3.09 -24.03 -17.97
CA THR A 420 -1.92 -23.20 -18.29
C THR A 420 -1.04 -22.96 -17.08
N VAL A 421 0.25 -22.72 -17.36
CA VAL A 421 1.25 -22.32 -16.37
C VAL A 421 1.98 -21.09 -16.91
N TYR A 422 2.02 -20.04 -16.11
CA TYR A 422 2.73 -18.80 -16.38
C TYR A 422 4.01 -18.74 -15.56
N THR A 423 4.99 -18.01 -16.07
CA THR A 423 6.19 -17.63 -15.32
C THR A 423 5.98 -16.22 -14.79
N VAL A 424 6.16 -16.03 -13.50
CA VAL A 424 6.00 -14.76 -12.81
C VAL A 424 7.34 -14.35 -12.25
N VAL A 425 7.74 -13.11 -12.44
CA VAL A 425 9.04 -12.59 -12.01
C VAL A 425 8.81 -11.42 -11.07
N ALA A 426 9.43 -11.48 -9.88
CA ALA A 426 9.57 -10.30 -9.03
C ALA A 426 10.68 -9.42 -9.60
N ALA A 427 10.43 -8.12 -9.70
CA ALA A 427 11.38 -7.14 -10.20
C ALA A 427 11.61 -6.05 -9.17
N GLU A 428 12.77 -5.43 -9.22
CA GLU A 428 13.17 -4.34 -8.34
C GLU A 428 13.88 -3.25 -9.12
N GLN A 429 13.81 -2.03 -8.61
CA GLN A 429 14.62 -0.91 -9.04
C GLN A 429 15.06 -0.13 -7.81
N SER A 430 16.35 0.16 -7.70
CA SER A 430 16.92 0.95 -6.60
C SER A 430 16.64 0.40 -5.20
N LEU A 431 16.32 -0.90 -5.05
CA LEU A 431 16.20 -1.48 -3.72
C LEU A 431 17.55 -1.47 -2.99
N ARG A 432 17.51 -1.31 -1.67
CA ARG A 432 18.70 -1.40 -0.80
C ARG A 432 19.44 -2.73 -1.04
N ARG A 433 20.74 -2.65 -1.30
CA ARG A 433 21.64 -3.79 -1.61
C ARG A 433 21.92 -4.64 -0.37
N SER A 434 20.89 -5.34 0.09
CA SER A 434 20.88 -6.19 1.26
C SER A 434 19.89 -7.33 1.06
N SER A 435 19.99 -8.36 1.90
CA SER A 435 19.01 -9.46 1.89
C SER A 435 17.66 -8.96 2.40
N GLN A 436 16.62 -9.10 1.57
CA GLN A 436 15.26 -8.66 1.87
C GLN A 436 14.27 -9.83 1.78
N ASN A 437 13.20 -9.78 2.56
CA ASN A 437 12.18 -10.84 2.61
C ASN A 437 10.90 -10.40 1.91
N PHE A 438 10.23 -11.35 1.26
CA PHE A 438 9.04 -11.11 0.46
C PHE A 438 8.02 -12.24 0.65
N SER A 439 6.78 -11.93 0.31
CA SER A 439 5.73 -12.90 0.01
C SER A 439 5.20 -12.68 -1.39
N LEU A 440 5.01 -13.76 -2.15
CA LEU A 440 4.11 -13.76 -3.31
C LEU A 440 2.85 -14.54 -2.91
N SER A 441 1.72 -13.86 -2.91
CA SER A 441 0.41 -14.42 -2.51
C SER A 441 -0.49 -14.49 -3.74
N GLY A 442 -0.93 -15.68 -4.11
CA GLY A 442 -1.91 -15.87 -5.19
C GLY A 442 -3.31 -16.04 -4.64
N PHE A 443 -4.27 -15.36 -5.26
CA PHE A 443 -5.70 -15.44 -4.97
C PHE A 443 -6.45 -15.80 -6.25
N SER A 444 -7.41 -16.73 -6.16
CA SER A 444 -8.17 -17.20 -7.31
C SER A 444 -9.54 -17.74 -6.90
N ILE A 445 -10.49 -17.65 -7.84
CA ILE A 445 -11.82 -18.28 -7.74
C ILE A 445 -11.78 -19.79 -8.00
N ALA A 446 -10.67 -20.30 -8.52
CA ALA A 446 -10.46 -21.72 -8.79
C ALA A 446 -9.08 -22.20 -8.29
N PRO A 447 -8.85 -23.51 -8.10
CA PRO A 447 -7.58 -24.03 -7.59
C PRO A 447 -6.38 -23.52 -8.38
N LEU A 448 -5.46 -22.87 -7.67
CA LEU A 448 -4.21 -22.33 -8.22
C LEU A 448 -3.01 -23.05 -7.58
N SER A 449 -1.89 -23.13 -8.29
CA SER A 449 -0.62 -23.60 -7.74
C SER A 449 0.49 -22.60 -7.99
N ILE A 450 1.26 -22.30 -6.94
CA ILE A 450 2.48 -21.49 -7.01
C ILE A 450 3.66 -22.36 -6.61
N SER A 451 4.74 -22.29 -7.37
CA SER A 451 6.01 -22.93 -7.05
C SER A 451 7.17 -22.12 -7.63
N HIS A 452 8.41 -22.43 -7.30
CA HIS A 452 9.55 -21.80 -7.97
C HIS A 452 9.59 -22.19 -9.45
N ALA A 453 9.97 -21.23 -10.30
CA ALA A 453 10.14 -21.49 -11.73
C ALA A 453 11.25 -22.52 -11.97
N THR A 454 11.07 -23.38 -12.97
CA THR A 454 12.06 -24.41 -13.32
C THR A 454 13.13 -23.83 -14.23
N GLU A 455 14.37 -24.30 -14.07
CA GLU A 455 15.45 -23.96 -14.99
C GLU A 455 15.11 -24.40 -16.42
N ARG A 456 15.28 -23.47 -17.37
CA ARG A 456 15.10 -23.77 -18.80
C ARG A 456 16.28 -24.55 -19.37
N TYR A 457 17.48 -24.28 -18.86
CA TYR A 457 18.74 -24.85 -19.32
C TYR A 457 19.34 -25.68 -18.19
N GLY A 458 19.77 -26.90 -18.48
CA GLY A 458 20.35 -27.80 -17.47
C GLY A 458 21.73 -27.36 -16.96
N TYR A 459 22.37 -26.40 -17.64
CA TYR A 459 23.69 -25.90 -17.30
C TYR A 459 23.73 -24.37 -17.42
N VAL A 460 24.16 -23.72 -16.35
CA VAL A 460 24.35 -22.26 -16.30
C VAL A 460 25.78 -21.98 -15.83
N LYS A 461 26.50 -21.13 -16.57
CA LYS A 461 27.86 -20.71 -16.21
C LYS A 461 28.01 -19.21 -16.42
N LYS A 462 28.39 -18.50 -15.36
CA LYS A 462 28.74 -17.08 -15.41
C LYS A 462 30.26 -16.93 -15.59
N LEU A 463 30.67 -16.08 -16.52
CA LEU A 463 32.07 -15.79 -16.80
C LEU A 463 32.30 -14.28 -16.66
N PRO A 464 33.01 -13.81 -15.61
CA PRO A 464 33.30 -12.39 -15.47
C PRO A 464 34.36 -11.95 -16.48
N ALA A 465 34.20 -10.75 -17.03
CA ALA A 465 35.22 -10.05 -17.82
C ALA A 465 35.00 -8.54 -17.76
N ALA A 466 35.96 -7.77 -18.27
CA ALA A 466 35.89 -6.32 -18.30
C ALA A 466 36.50 -5.74 -19.58
N TRP A 467 35.89 -4.67 -20.08
CA TRP A 467 36.52 -3.76 -21.03
C TRP A 467 37.36 -2.75 -20.27
N THR A 468 38.67 -2.84 -20.45
CA THR A 468 39.68 -1.94 -19.90
C THR A 468 40.26 -1.10 -21.03
N THR A 469 41.16 -0.17 -20.72
CA THR A 469 41.89 0.59 -21.73
C THR A 469 42.64 -0.30 -22.74
N THR A 470 43.03 -1.52 -22.36
CA THR A 470 43.73 -2.47 -23.23
C THR A 470 42.80 -3.48 -23.91
N THR A 471 41.63 -3.76 -23.33
CA THR A 471 40.66 -4.74 -23.85
C THR A 471 39.45 -4.09 -24.52
N ALA A 472 39.37 -2.76 -24.60
CA ALA A 472 38.37 -2.01 -25.37
C ALA A 472 38.71 -1.97 -26.86
N GLY A 473 38.47 -3.10 -27.54
CA GLY A 473 38.79 -3.28 -28.95
C GLY A 473 37.92 -2.50 -29.94
N GLY A 474 36.74 -2.04 -29.52
CA GLY A 474 35.77 -1.34 -30.36
C GLY A 474 34.84 -2.29 -31.13
N ASN A 475 34.20 -1.79 -32.20
CA ASN A 475 33.31 -2.56 -33.06
C ASN A 475 34.08 -3.42 -34.09
N ALA A 476 33.36 -4.20 -34.90
CA ALA A 476 33.96 -5.16 -35.84
C ALA A 476 34.84 -4.53 -36.93
N ASP A 477 34.72 -3.23 -37.19
CA ASP A 477 35.54 -2.50 -38.16
C ASP A 477 36.88 -2.04 -37.58
N SER A 478 37.05 -2.12 -36.26
CA SER A 478 38.29 -1.73 -35.58
C SER A 478 39.36 -2.80 -35.73
N PRO A 479 40.63 -2.45 -36.06
CA PRO A 479 41.73 -3.40 -36.05
C PRO A 479 42.04 -3.93 -34.64
N LYS A 480 41.58 -3.22 -33.59
CA LYS A 480 41.69 -3.67 -32.20
C LYS A 480 40.54 -4.57 -31.77
N TYR A 481 39.56 -4.86 -32.63
CA TYR A 481 38.41 -5.70 -32.29
C TYR A 481 38.79 -7.03 -31.59
N PRO A 482 39.87 -7.75 -31.98
CA PRO A 482 40.28 -8.97 -31.29
C PRO A 482 40.74 -8.78 -29.84
N ALA A 483 41.00 -7.54 -29.40
CA ALA A 483 41.35 -7.25 -28.01
C ALA A 483 40.13 -7.22 -27.07
N ASN A 484 38.91 -7.17 -27.61
CA ASN A 484 37.69 -7.34 -26.81
C ASN A 484 37.71 -8.67 -26.04
N PRO A 485 37.04 -8.76 -24.87
CA PRO A 485 36.89 -10.03 -24.16
C PRO A 485 36.40 -11.15 -25.08
N GLN A 486 37.18 -12.23 -25.15
CA GLN A 486 36.87 -13.40 -25.97
C GLN A 486 36.65 -14.63 -25.11
N PHE A 487 35.65 -15.41 -25.49
CA PHE A 487 35.28 -16.64 -24.80
C PHE A 487 35.19 -17.80 -25.79
N ARG A 488 35.48 -19.00 -25.31
CA ARG A 488 35.32 -20.24 -26.06
C ARG A 488 34.31 -21.13 -25.35
N ILE A 489 33.31 -21.59 -26.09
CA ILE A 489 32.33 -22.57 -25.63
C ILE A 489 32.52 -23.82 -26.49
N ASP A 490 32.84 -24.94 -25.85
CA ASP A 490 32.94 -26.23 -26.51
C ASP A 490 31.64 -27.00 -26.27
N ILE A 491 30.92 -27.31 -27.35
CA ILE A 491 29.64 -28.03 -27.30
C ILE A 491 29.89 -29.46 -27.78
N LEU A 492 29.68 -30.43 -26.89
CA LEU A 492 29.96 -31.84 -27.19
C LEU A 492 28.79 -32.53 -27.91
N GLU A 493 27.56 -32.07 -27.66
CA GLU A 493 26.32 -32.61 -28.24
C GLU A 493 25.41 -31.45 -28.62
N ALA A 494 24.62 -31.61 -29.69
CA ALA A 494 23.72 -30.55 -30.15
C ALA A 494 22.74 -30.15 -29.03
N CYS A 495 22.72 -28.86 -28.67
CA CYS A 495 21.87 -28.32 -27.63
C CYS A 495 21.49 -26.86 -27.91
N ASP A 496 20.42 -26.39 -27.26
CA ASP A 496 20.05 -24.98 -27.26
C ASP A 496 20.99 -24.19 -26.34
N ILE A 497 21.39 -22.99 -26.78
CA ILE A 497 22.26 -22.10 -26.01
C ILE A 497 21.61 -20.72 -25.95
N ALA A 498 21.57 -20.17 -24.73
CA ALA A 498 21.33 -18.75 -24.51
C ALA A 498 22.60 -18.10 -23.99
N ILE A 499 22.97 -16.96 -24.58
CA ILE A 499 24.08 -16.13 -24.11
C ILE A 499 23.49 -14.80 -23.68
N ILE A 500 23.75 -14.44 -22.43
CA ILE A 500 23.36 -13.15 -21.87
C ILE A 500 24.65 -12.40 -21.61
N LEU A 501 24.71 -11.16 -22.09
CA LEU A 501 25.79 -10.24 -21.78
C LEU A 501 25.22 -9.18 -20.83
N GLU A 502 25.81 -9.10 -19.65
CA GLU A 502 25.47 -8.12 -18.64
C GLU A 502 26.61 -7.10 -18.52
N THR A 503 26.25 -5.82 -18.46
CA THR A 503 27.19 -4.73 -18.25
C THR A 503 26.80 -3.95 -17.00
N ALA A 504 27.81 -3.46 -16.27
CA ALA A 504 27.56 -2.62 -15.10
C ALA A 504 26.92 -1.26 -15.48
N ASN A 505 27.09 -0.82 -16.73
CA ASN A 505 26.42 0.34 -17.28
C ASN A 505 25.53 -0.11 -18.47
N PRO A 506 24.20 -0.02 -18.37
CA PRO A 506 23.27 -0.42 -19.42
C PRO A 506 23.26 0.52 -20.64
N GLU A 507 23.81 1.74 -20.52
CA GLU A 507 23.89 2.71 -21.63
C GLU A 507 24.98 2.35 -22.65
N LEU A 508 25.90 1.45 -22.29
CA LEU A 508 26.95 1.01 -23.18
C LEU A 508 26.37 0.09 -24.26
N ALA A 509 26.48 0.52 -25.51
CA ALA A 509 26.18 -0.30 -26.67
C ALA A 509 27.15 -1.50 -26.73
N THR A 510 26.70 -2.65 -26.21
CA THR A 510 27.46 -3.90 -26.22
C THR A 510 26.73 -4.96 -27.01
N HIS A 511 27.48 -5.87 -27.61
CA HIS A 511 26.94 -6.90 -28.49
C HIS A 511 27.81 -8.16 -28.41
N VAL A 512 27.17 -9.33 -28.44
CA VAL A 512 27.84 -10.63 -28.53
C VAL A 512 27.85 -11.10 -29.98
N LYS A 513 29.04 -11.27 -30.55
CA LYS A 513 29.20 -11.83 -31.90
C LYS A 513 29.73 -13.27 -31.83
N ILE A 514 29.08 -14.18 -32.55
CA ILE A 514 29.53 -15.57 -32.69
C ILE A 514 30.31 -15.70 -34.00
N ASP A 515 31.64 -15.67 -33.93
CA ASP A 515 32.50 -15.56 -35.13
C ASP A 515 32.95 -16.91 -35.72
N ARG A 516 32.84 -18.05 -35.00
CA ARG A 516 33.20 -19.38 -35.53
C ARG A 516 32.45 -20.53 -34.84
N VAL A 517 31.58 -21.23 -35.57
CA VAL A 517 31.10 -22.57 -35.21
C VAL A 517 32.04 -23.60 -35.84
N ARG A 518 32.97 -24.17 -35.06
CA ARG A 518 33.78 -25.31 -35.52
C ARG A 518 33.07 -26.61 -35.16
N ILE A 519 32.31 -27.16 -36.11
CA ILE A 519 31.76 -28.52 -35.98
C ILE A 519 32.93 -29.49 -36.12
N ARG A 520 33.35 -30.13 -35.01
CA ARG A 520 34.22 -31.30 -35.07
C ARG A 520 33.31 -32.52 -35.18
N ILE A 521 33.19 -33.06 -36.39
CA ILE A 521 32.62 -34.38 -36.62
C ILE A 521 33.70 -35.38 -36.19
N TYR A 522 33.42 -36.20 -35.17
CA TYR A 522 34.27 -37.35 -34.82
C TYR A 522 33.85 -38.56 -35.65
#